data_AF-A0A7V2TXR1-F1
#
_entry.id   AF-A0A7V2TXR1-F1
#
_cell.length_a   1.000
_cell.length_b   1.000
_cell.length_c   1.000
_cell.angle_alpha   90.00
_cell.angle_beta   90.00
_cell.angle_gamma   90.00
#
_symmetry.space_group_name_H-M   'P 1'
#
loop_
_entity.id
_entity.type
_entity.pdbx_description
1 polymer ?
#
loop_
_entity_poly.entity_id
_entity_poly.type
_entity_poly.pdbx_seq_one_letter_code
_entity_poly.pdbx_strand_id
1 'polypeptide(L)'
;HFVKMIHNGIEYGIMTAYAEGFNILRHANVGKVGHAVDAETTPLSHPEHFQYDFNLADIAELWRRGSVIPSWLLDLTAMALAENPDLSQFSGTVSDSGEGRWTILAAVEGGAPAPVLSCALYQRFTSRGEGDFAGKLLSAMRYIFGGHVEKGSPR
;
A
#
# COMPACT_ATOMS: atom_id res chain seq x y z
N HIS A 1 -26.98 2.94 -11.60
CA HIS A 1 -25.61 3.51 -11.62
C HIS A 1 -25.06 3.79 -10.23
N PHE A 2 -25.75 4.52 -9.34
CA PHE A 2 -25.24 4.84 -7.99
C PHE A 2 -24.75 3.62 -7.18
N VAL A 3 -25.55 2.56 -7.09
CA VAL A 3 -25.15 1.32 -6.37
C VAL A 3 -23.89 0.68 -6.96
N LYS A 4 -23.74 0.70 -8.29
CA LYS A 4 -22.54 0.17 -8.97
C LYS A 4 -21.31 1.03 -8.68
N MET A 5 -21.47 2.35 -8.62
CA MET A 5 -20.39 3.25 -8.21
C MET A 5 -19.90 2.90 -6.79
N ILE A 6 -20.80 2.74 -5.83
CA ILE A 6 -20.45 2.31 -4.45
C ILE A 6 -19.77 0.94 -4.44
N HIS A 7 -20.26 -0.02 -5.24
CA HIS A 7 -19.60 -1.32 -5.41
C HIS A 7 -18.13 -1.17 -5.84
N ASN A 8 -17.84 -0.33 -6.84
CA ASN A 8 -16.46 -0.09 -7.29
C ASN A 8 -15.61 0.58 -6.19
N GLY A 9 -16.20 1.48 -5.39
CA GLY A 9 -15.52 2.04 -4.22
C GLY A 9 -15.15 0.97 -3.19
N ILE A 10 -16.05 0.04 -2.89
CA ILE A 10 -15.79 -1.10 -2.00
C ILE A 10 -14.70 -2.00 -2.58
N GLU A 11 -14.73 -2.28 -3.88
CA GLU A 11 -13.71 -3.06 -4.58
C GLU A 11 -12.31 -2.45 -4.38
N TYR A 12 -12.17 -1.11 -4.47
CA TYR A 12 -10.89 -0.44 -4.22
C TYR A 12 -10.40 -0.70 -2.79
N GLY A 13 -11.29 -0.61 -1.80
CA GLY A 13 -10.95 -0.89 -0.40
C GLY A 13 -10.43 -2.32 -0.19
N ILE A 14 -11.09 -3.31 -0.77
CA ILE A 14 -10.69 -4.72 -0.64
C ILE A 14 -9.35 -4.98 -1.32
N MET A 15 -9.15 -4.48 -2.54
CA MET A 15 -7.88 -4.62 -3.26
C MET A 15 -6.73 -3.99 -2.49
N THR A 16 -6.92 -2.78 -1.95
CA THR A 16 -5.90 -2.09 -1.16
C THR A 16 -5.58 -2.85 0.12
N ALA A 17 -6.59 -3.39 0.83
CA ALA A 17 -6.36 -4.17 2.04
C ALA A 17 -5.48 -5.41 1.77
N TYR A 18 -5.71 -6.12 0.66
CA TYR A 18 -4.82 -7.21 0.26
C TYR A 18 -3.42 -6.72 -0.08
N ALA A 19 -3.31 -5.68 -0.91
CA ALA A 19 -2.01 -5.14 -1.32
C ALA A 19 -1.16 -4.72 -0.12
N GLU A 20 -1.72 -4.01 0.85
CA GLU A 20 -1.04 -3.61 2.08
C GLU A 20 -0.63 -4.82 2.92
N GLY A 21 -1.52 -5.80 3.11
CA GLY A 21 -1.23 -7.02 3.87
C GLY A 21 -0.08 -7.84 3.27
N PHE A 22 -0.12 -8.09 1.95
CA PHE A 22 0.95 -8.79 1.25
C PHE A 22 2.26 -7.98 1.24
N ASN A 23 2.19 -6.65 1.16
CA ASN A 23 3.37 -5.80 1.27
C ASN A 23 4.03 -5.91 2.65
N ILE A 24 3.24 -5.97 3.73
CA ILE A 24 3.76 -6.22 5.08
C ILE A 24 4.47 -7.58 5.16
N LEU A 25 3.85 -8.64 4.62
CA LEU A 25 4.49 -9.96 4.57
C LEU A 25 5.80 -9.94 3.77
N ARG A 26 5.84 -9.20 2.64
CA ARG A 26 7.04 -9.07 1.82
C ARG A 26 8.21 -8.43 2.58
N HIS A 27 7.91 -7.49 3.47
CA HIS A 27 8.88 -6.76 4.29
C HIS A 27 9.20 -7.47 5.63
N ALA A 28 8.63 -8.65 5.89
CA ALA A 28 8.84 -9.38 7.15
C ALA A 28 10.23 -10.01 7.29
N ASN A 29 11.15 -9.79 6.33
CA ASN A 29 12.57 -10.14 6.42
C ASN A 29 13.50 -8.95 6.70
N VAL A 30 12.95 -7.77 7.04
CA VAL A 30 13.72 -6.54 7.30
C VAL A 30 14.85 -6.72 8.32
N GLY A 31 14.72 -7.64 9.28
CA GLY A 31 15.75 -7.94 10.27
C GLY A 31 16.94 -8.76 9.75
N LYS A 32 16.86 -9.34 8.54
CA LYS A 32 18.00 -9.96 7.84
C LYS A 32 18.82 -8.96 7.04
N VAL A 33 18.20 -7.86 6.62
CA VAL A 33 18.84 -6.82 5.84
C VAL A 33 19.51 -5.88 6.85
N GLY A 34 20.84 -5.81 6.85
CA GLY A 34 21.54 -4.84 7.69
C GLY A 34 21.17 -3.42 7.27
N HIS A 35 20.56 -2.64 8.17
CA HIS A 35 20.24 -1.24 7.91
C HIS A 35 21.26 -0.33 8.61
N ALA A 36 21.67 0.74 7.93
CA ALA A 36 22.46 1.79 8.56
C ALA A 36 21.60 2.49 9.62
N VAL A 37 22.12 2.61 10.84
CA VAL A 37 21.52 3.40 11.92
C VAL A 37 21.92 4.85 11.69
N ASP A 38 20.96 5.69 11.30
CA ASP A 38 21.20 7.13 11.16
C ASP A 38 19.97 7.96 11.57
N ALA A 39 20.14 9.28 11.62
CA ALA A 39 19.11 10.20 12.08
C ALA A 39 17.82 10.20 11.22
N GLU A 40 17.84 9.57 10.05
CA GLU A 40 16.67 9.49 9.16
C GLU A 40 16.01 8.10 9.17
N THR A 41 16.64 7.08 9.76
CA THR A 41 16.15 5.71 9.76
C THR A 41 16.01 5.22 11.20
N THR A 42 14.75 5.05 11.63
CA THR A 42 14.47 4.51 12.97
C THR A 42 15.02 3.09 13.08
N PRO A 43 15.89 2.78 14.05
CA PRO A 43 16.44 1.44 14.21
C PRO A 43 15.34 0.43 14.54
N LEU A 44 15.42 -0.77 13.96
CA LEU A 44 14.53 -1.87 14.30
C LEU A 44 14.91 -2.41 15.68
N SER A 45 14.01 -2.28 16.66
CA SER A 45 14.32 -2.63 18.06
C SER A 45 14.53 -4.13 18.29
N HIS A 46 13.85 -4.98 17.53
CA HIS A 46 13.92 -6.44 17.62
C HIS A 46 14.05 -7.09 16.22
N PRO A 47 15.23 -7.01 15.58
CA PRO A 47 15.46 -7.58 14.25
C PRO A 47 15.19 -9.08 14.16
N GLU A 48 15.45 -9.81 15.25
CA GLU A 48 15.22 -11.25 15.38
C GLU A 48 13.76 -11.65 15.14
N HIS A 49 12.80 -10.75 15.37
CA HIS A 49 11.38 -11.02 15.15
C HIS A 49 10.95 -10.87 13.69
N PHE A 50 11.79 -10.33 12.80
CA PHE A 50 11.45 -10.02 11.42
C PHE A 50 12.47 -10.63 10.45
N GLN A 51 12.63 -11.96 10.55
CA GLN A 51 13.56 -12.74 9.74
C GLN A 51 12.84 -13.77 8.85
N TYR A 52 11.68 -13.42 8.30
CA TYR A 52 10.84 -14.34 7.53
C TYR A 52 10.94 -14.12 6.02
N ASP A 53 11.43 -15.12 5.28
CA ASP A 53 11.34 -15.14 3.81
C ASP A 53 10.10 -15.93 3.40
N PHE A 54 8.96 -15.26 3.34
CA PHE A 54 7.69 -15.89 3.00
C PHE A 54 7.55 -16.16 1.49
N ASN A 55 6.99 -17.33 1.14
CA ASN A 55 6.44 -17.57 -0.18
C ASN A 55 5.00 -17.00 -0.23
N LEU A 56 4.85 -15.83 -0.84
CA LEU A 56 3.55 -15.14 -0.88
C LEU A 56 2.51 -15.87 -1.74
N ALA A 57 2.93 -16.61 -2.77
CA ALA A 57 2.02 -17.39 -3.60
C ALA A 57 1.38 -18.54 -2.80
N ASP A 58 2.19 -19.26 -2.00
CA ASP A 58 1.70 -20.34 -1.14
C ASP A 58 0.75 -19.81 -0.05
N ILE A 59 1.05 -18.66 0.52
CA ILE A 59 0.17 -18.01 1.52
C ILE A 59 -1.16 -17.62 0.88
N ALA A 60 -1.13 -17.01 -0.31
CA ALA A 60 -2.34 -16.64 -1.03
C ALA A 60 -3.20 -17.87 -1.34
N GLU A 61 -2.60 -18.96 -1.83
CA GLU A 61 -3.31 -20.21 -2.11
C GLU A 61 -3.88 -20.86 -0.85
N LEU A 62 -3.12 -20.85 0.25
CA LEU A 62 -3.56 -21.38 1.54
C LEU A 62 -4.82 -20.65 2.03
N TRP A 63 -4.85 -19.32 1.96
CA TRP A 63 -5.97 -18.52 2.48
C TRP A 63 -7.27 -18.69 1.70
N ARG A 64 -7.24 -19.26 0.49
CA ARG A 64 -8.46 -19.52 -0.30
C ARG A 64 -9.38 -20.56 0.34
N ARG A 65 -8.88 -21.40 1.25
CA ARG A 65 -9.65 -22.50 1.85
C ARG A 65 -9.60 -22.44 3.37
N GLY A 66 -10.77 -22.38 4.00
CA GLY A 66 -10.90 -22.47 5.47
C GLY A 66 -10.47 -21.22 6.25
N SER A 67 -10.10 -20.12 5.58
CA SER A 67 -9.91 -18.82 6.23
C SER A 67 -11.20 -17.98 6.22
N VAL A 68 -11.18 -16.81 6.86
CA VAL A 68 -12.33 -15.87 6.88
C VAL A 68 -12.36 -14.95 5.65
N ILE A 69 -11.22 -14.76 5.00
CA ILE A 69 -11.05 -13.83 3.88
C ILE A 69 -11.14 -14.45 2.45
N PRO A 70 -11.61 -15.69 2.18
CA PRO A 70 -11.78 -16.13 0.80
C PRO A 70 -12.70 -15.19 0.01
N SER A 71 -12.24 -14.77 -1.16
CA SER A 71 -13.01 -13.93 -2.08
C SER A 71 -12.48 -14.05 -3.49
N TRP A 72 -13.27 -13.61 -4.48
CA TRP A 72 -12.83 -13.58 -5.87
C TRP A 72 -11.54 -12.77 -6.07
N LEU A 73 -11.37 -11.66 -5.35
CA LEU A 73 -10.13 -10.87 -5.41
C LEU A 73 -8.93 -11.64 -4.85
N LEU A 74 -9.11 -12.47 -3.81
CA LEU A 74 -8.03 -13.33 -3.31
C LEU A 74 -7.67 -14.42 -4.33
N ASP A 75 -8.66 -14.99 -5.03
CA ASP A 75 -8.39 -15.94 -6.12
C ASP A 75 -7.50 -15.30 -7.20
N LEU A 76 -7.82 -14.07 -7.61
CA LEU A 76 -7.02 -13.31 -8.58
C LEU A 76 -5.62 -12.98 -8.06
N THR A 77 -5.49 -12.61 -6.79
CA THR A 77 -4.18 -12.39 -6.15
C THR A 77 -3.34 -13.66 -6.14
N ALA A 78 -3.91 -14.81 -5.79
CA ALA A 78 -3.20 -16.08 -5.80
C ALA A 78 -2.74 -16.47 -7.22
N MET A 79 -3.60 -16.27 -8.23
CA MET A 79 -3.23 -16.50 -9.64
C MET A 79 -2.05 -15.61 -10.07
N ALA A 80 -2.13 -14.30 -9.78
CA ALA A 80 -1.08 -13.35 -10.15
C ALA A 80 0.26 -13.67 -9.49
N LEU A 81 0.26 -14.04 -8.20
CA LEU A 81 1.48 -14.40 -7.46
C LEU A 81 2.04 -15.76 -7.88
N ALA A 82 1.19 -16.71 -8.29
CA ALA A 82 1.64 -17.99 -8.82
C ALA A 82 2.33 -17.84 -10.18
N GLU A 83 1.83 -16.93 -11.03
CA GLU A 83 2.43 -16.65 -12.34
C GLU A 83 3.70 -15.80 -12.24
N ASN A 84 3.69 -14.75 -11.40
CA ASN A 84 4.81 -13.85 -11.22
C ASN A 84 4.98 -13.49 -9.73
N PRO A 85 5.79 -14.26 -8.97
CA PRO A 85 5.92 -14.09 -7.52
C PRO A 85 6.50 -12.75 -7.07
N ASP A 86 7.29 -12.08 -7.91
CA ASP A 86 7.88 -10.78 -7.58
C ASP A 86 7.15 -9.59 -8.23
N LEU A 87 6.12 -9.88 -9.04
CA LEU A 87 5.30 -8.90 -9.76
C LEU A 87 6.14 -7.96 -10.65
N SER A 88 7.32 -8.40 -11.09
CA SER A 88 8.31 -7.59 -11.82
C SER A 88 7.83 -6.98 -13.14
N GLN A 89 6.75 -7.51 -13.72
CA GLN A 89 6.15 -7.00 -14.95
C GLN A 89 5.27 -5.76 -14.75
N PHE A 90 4.97 -5.38 -13.50
CA PHE A 90 4.08 -4.27 -13.18
C PHE A 90 4.88 -3.06 -12.68
N SER A 91 4.53 -1.85 -13.13
CA SER A 91 5.23 -0.61 -12.71
C SER A 91 4.88 -0.12 -11.31
N GLY A 92 3.81 -0.66 -10.71
CA GLY A 92 3.25 -0.15 -9.45
C GLY A 92 2.39 1.12 -9.58
N THR A 93 2.24 1.66 -10.80
CA THR A 93 1.39 2.82 -11.08
C THR A 93 -0.06 2.37 -11.29
N VAL A 94 -0.99 2.80 -10.42
CA VAL A 94 -2.35 2.29 -10.42
C VAL A 94 -3.34 3.37 -10.88
N SER A 95 -4.09 3.09 -11.94
CA SER A 95 -5.14 3.97 -12.46
C SER A 95 -6.42 3.91 -11.61
N ASP A 96 -7.25 4.94 -11.73
CA ASP A 96 -8.63 4.96 -11.23
C ASP A 96 -9.59 5.42 -12.35
N SER A 97 -10.77 4.80 -12.45
CA SER A 97 -11.73 4.99 -13.55
C SER A 97 -12.83 6.02 -13.26
N GLY A 98 -12.78 6.66 -12.09
CA GLY A 98 -13.74 7.68 -11.65
C GLY A 98 -14.74 7.22 -10.59
N GLU A 99 -15.19 5.96 -10.59
CA GLU A 99 -16.22 5.49 -9.63
C GLU A 99 -15.75 5.54 -8.17
N GLY A 100 -14.46 5.31 -7.92
CA GLY A 100 -13.86 5.51 -6.60
C GLY A 100 -13.98 6.98 -6.15
N ARG A 101 -13.73 7.93 -7.05
CA ARG A 101 -13.85 9.37 -6.76
C ARG A 101 -15.29 9.75 -6.44
N TRP A 102 -16.23 9.32 -7.28
CA TRP A 102 -17.64 9.64 -7.07
C TRP A 102 -18.21 8.98 -5.81
N THR A 103 -17.69 7.81 -5.41
CA THR A 103 -18.02 7.19 -4.11
C THR A 103 -17.61 8.08 -2.94
N ILE A 104 -16.39 8.63 -2.96
CA ILE A 104 -15.92 9.52 -1.88
C ILE A 104 -16.66 10.86 -1.89
N LEU A 105 -16.95 11.42 -3.06
CA LEU A 105 -17.79 12.63 -3.16
C LEU A 105 -19.17 12.39 -2.56
N ALA A 106 -19.83 11.27 -2.90
CA ALA A 106 -21.13 10.93 -2.32
C ALA A 106 -21.07 10.73 -0.80
N ALA A 107 -19.98 10.16 -0.29
CA ALA A 107 -19.76 10.01 1.15
C ALA A 107 -19.63 11.36 1.87
N VAL A 108 -18.88 12.31 1.29
CA VAL A 108 -18.72 13.67 1.82
C VAL A 108 -20.05 14.44 1.81
N GLU A 109 -20.73 14.47 0.68
CA GLU A 109 -22.03 15.15 0.54
C GLU A 109 -23.09 14.55 1.48
N GLY A 110 -23.06 13.23 1.67
CA GLY A 110 -23.98 12.53 2.57
C GLY A 110 -23.58 12.56 4.04
N GLY A 111 -22.42 13.13 4.40
CA GLY A 111 -21.90 13.09 5.77
C GLY A 111 -21.60 11.67 6.29
N ALA A 112 -21.33 10.71 5.39
CA ALA A 112 -21.02 9.33 5.72
C ALA A 112 -19.50 9.12 5.83
N PRO A 113 -18.95 8.74 7.01
CA PRO A 113 -17.53 8.50 7.16
C PRO A 113 -17.04 7.31 6.31
N ALA A 114 -16.04 7.52 5.46
CA ALA A 114 -15.49 6.50 4.55
C ALA A 114 -13.94 6.41 4.57
N PRO A 115 -13.27 6.34 5.73
CA PRO A 115 -11.81 6.46 5.83
C PRO A 115 -11.04 5.43 4.99
N VAL A 116 -11.45 4.15 5.04
CA VAL A 116 -10.78 3.07 4.29
C VAL A 116 -10.90 3.29 2.78
N LEU A 117 -12.08 3.66 2.30
CA LEU A 117 -12.30 3.87 0.86
C LEU A 117 -11.55 5.12 0.37
N SER A 118 -11.48 6.17 1.19
CA SER A 118 -10.69 7.37 0.90
C SER A 118 -9.20 7.06 0.80
N CYS A 119 -8.65 6.31 1.77
CA CYS A 119 -7.26 5.86 1.74
C CYS A 119 -6.96 5.01 0.51
N ALA A 120 -7.83 4.06 0.16
CA ALA A 120 -7.67 3.23 -1.02
C ALA A 120 -7.63 4.05 -2.32
N LEU A 121 -8.42 5.12 -2.42
CA LEU A 121 -8.37 6.05 -3.55
C LEU A 121 -7.06 6.87 -3.54
N TYR A 122 -6.66 7.41 -2.39
CA TYR A 122 -5.43 8.23 -2.29
C TYR A 122 -4.16 7.43 -2.55
N GLN A 123 -4.12 6.16 -2.17
CA GLN A 123 -3.00 5.27 -2.49
C GLN A 123 -2.76 5.19 -4.01
N ARG A 124 -3.84 5.20 -4.82
CA ARG A 124 -3.72 5.24 -6.28
C ARG A 124 -3.17 6.58 -6.77
N PHE A 125 -3.52 7.70 -6.14
CA PHE A 125 -2.98 9.00 -6.50
C PHE A 125 -1.48 9.06 -6.20
N THR A 126 -1.08 8.66 -4.99
CA THR A 126 0.34 8.62 -4.59
C THR A 126 1.14 7.67 -5.47
N SER A 127 0.58 6.54 -5.92
CA SER A 127 1.25 5.62 -6.86
C SER A 127 1.63 6.26 -8.21
N ARG A 128 1.07 7.43 -8.53
CA ARG A 128 1.33 8.20 -9.76
C ARG A 128 2.22 9.42 -9.52
N GLY A 129 2.79 9.59 -8.31
CA GLY A 129 3.62 10.74 -7.96
C GLY A 129 2.84 11.98 -7.51
N GLU A 130 1.51 11.90 -7.37
CA GLU A 130 0.69 13.06 -6.94
C GLU A 130 0.97 13.49 -5.49
N GLY A 131 1.73 12.70 -4.73
CA GLY A 131 2.22 13.03 -3.39
C GLY A 131 3.56 13.78 -3.36
N ASP A 132 4.26 13.89 -4.50
CA ASP A 132 5.67 14.32 -4.53
C ASP A 132 5.87 15.75 -4.03
N PHE A 133 4.96 16.66 -4.40
CA PHE A 133 5.04 18.05 -3.94
C PHE A 133 4.88 18.15 -2.42
N ALA A 134 3.92 17.41 -1.85
CA ALA A 134 3.72 17.36 -0.41
C ALA A 134 4.93 16.77 0.31
N GLY A 135 5.52 15.69 -0.24
CA GLY A 135 6.76 15.10 0.26
C GLY A 135 7.93 16.09 0.27
N LYS A 136 8.18 16.78 -0.84
CA LYS A 136 9.23 17.82 -0.95
C LYS A 136 9.02 18.94 0.05
N LEU A 137 7.77 19.38 0.27
CA LEU A 137 7.46 20.43 1.23
C LEU A 137 7.74 19.96 2.68
N LEU A 138 7.43 18.70 3.02
CA LEU A 138 7.77 18.11 4.32
C LEU A 138 9.29 18.09 4.55
N SER A 139 10.06 17.68 3.55
CA SER A 139 11.53 17.70 3.60
C SER A 139 12.09 19.11 3.77
N ALA A 140 11.56 20.08 3.01
CA ALA A 140 11.95 21.49 3.15
C ALA A 140 11.68 22.02 4.57
N MET A 141 10.53 21.69 5.17
CA MET A 141 10.24 22.05 6.55
C MET A 141 11.25 21.42 7.52
N ARG A 142 11.49 20.11 7.43
CA ARG A 142 12.50 19.39 8.26
C ARG A 142 13.89 20.00 8.14
N TYR A 143 14.27 20.43 6.95
CA TYR A 143 15.53 21.13 6.72
C TYR A 143 15.55 22.49 7.42
N ILE A 144 14.52 23.32 7.24
CA ILE A 144 14.48 24.69 7.77
C ILE A 144 14.41 24.71 9.31
N PHE A 145 13.58 23.87 9.94
CA PHE A 145 13.43 23.91 11.41
C PHE A 145 14.48 23.05 12.14
N GLY A 146 14.90 21.93 11.56
CA GLY A 146 15.69 20.90 12.24
C GLY A 146 17.07 20.65 11.65
N GLY A 147 17.42 21.31 10.54
CA GLY A 147 18.68 21.10 9.83
C GLY A 147 18.82 19.69 9.22
N HIS A 148 17.71 18.95 9.07
CA HIS A 148 17.73 17.61 8.50
C HIS A 148 18.06 17.67 7.00
N VAL A 149 19.14 17.00 6.58
CA VAL A 149 19.58 16.91 5.18
C VAL A 149 19.24 15.52 4.64
N GLU A 150 18.51 15.48 3.53
CA GLU A 150 18.13 14.21 2.88
C GLU A 150 19.34 13.47 2.32
N LYS A 151 19.35 12.14 2.45
CA LYS A 151 20.35 11.28 1.79
C LYS A 151 20.32 11.44 0.27
N GLY A 152 21.49 11.70 -0.31
CA GLY A 152 21.67 11.75 -1.76
C GLY A 152 21.26 13.07 -2.43
N SER A 153 20.80 14.07 -1.68
CA SER A 153 20.64 15.42 -2.21
C SER A 153 22.02 16.04 -2.50
N PRO A 154 22.27 16.56 -3.73
CA PRO A 154 23.49 17.29 -4.00
C PRO A 154 23.53 18.53 -3.11
N ARG A 155 24.66 18.74 -2.42
CA ARG A 155 24.92 19.95 -1.65
C ARG A 155 24.92 21.19 -2.53
#